data_AF-A0A968NLY9-F1
#
_entry.id   AF-A0A968NLY9-F1
#
_cell.length_a   1.000
_cell.length_b   1.000
_cell.length_c   1.000
_cell.angle_alpha   90.00
_cell.angle_beta   90.00
_cell.angle_gamma   90.00
#
_symmetry.space_group_name_H-M   'P 1'
#
loop_
_entity.id
_entity.type
_entity.pdbx_description
1 polymer ?
#
loop_
_entity_poly.entity_id
_entity_poly.type
_entity_poly.pdbx_seq_one_letter_code
_entity_poly.pdbx_strand_id
1 'polypeptide(L)'
;MKVSKQQQRNRINSEIIDHPFTDYWDIFILKHQHPVNIACHVLGLIIFYGLLALVWELNNPWLALGLPLSQIVGLAGHYFFERSHIDLQDAIFSWRASWCLGKLLWRLLIGKYSDDIQQRKEILKQYQLSFKASLIQRNRVC
;
A
#
# COMPACT_ATOMS: atom_id res chain seq x y z
N MET A 1 -20.50 -17.29 2.07
CA MET A 1 -19.19 -17.53 1.42
C MET A 1 -18.08 -17.30 2.43
N LYS A 2 -17.26 -18.31 2.75
CA LYS A 2 -16.05 -18.10 3.59
C LYS A 2 -14.98 -17.44 2.72
N VAL A 3 -14.68 -16.18 2.98
CA VAL A 3 -13.54 -15.47 2.36
C VAL A 3 -12.27 -16.15 2.85
N SER A 4 -11.35 -16.51 1.95
CA SER A 4 -10.09 -17.14 2.35
C SER A 4 -9.22 -16.17 3.18
N LYS A 5 -8.39 -16.68 4.10
CA LYS A 5 -7.45 -15.84 4.87
C LYS A 5 -6.57 -14.97 3.96
N GLN A 6 -6.25 -15.45 2.77
CA GLN A 6 -5.43 -14.71 1.80
C GLN A 6 -6.21 -13.57 1.15
N GLN A 7 -7.48 -13.77 0.81
CA GLN A 7 -8.37 -12.69 0.34
C GLN A 7 -8.61 -11.62 1.40
N GLN A 8 -8.58 -11.97 2.70
CA GLN A 8 -8.68 -10.97 3.78
C GLN A 8 -7.41 -10.09 3.87
N ARG A 9 -6.22 -10.69 3.76
CA ARG A 9 -4.92 -9.98 3.83
C ARG A 9 -4.64 -9.10 2.62
N ASN A 10 -5.24 -9.44 1.48
CA ASN A 10 -5.00 -8.77 0.21
C ASN A 10 -6.07 -7.73 -0.17
N ARG A 11 -6.95 -7.35 0.77
CA ARG A 11 -7.99 -6.33 0.53
C ARG A 11 -7.38 -5.00 0.12
N ILE A 12 -7.89 -4.41 -0.97
CA ILE A 12 -7.54 -3.06 -1.42
C ILE A 12 -8.27 -2.01 -0.58
N ASN A 13 -9.60 -2.08 -0.53
CA ASN A 13 -10.47 -1.25 0.32
C ASN A 13 -11.76 -2.01 0.68
N SER A 14 -12.72 -1.35 1.33
CA SER A 14 -14.00 -1.97 1.74
C SER A 14 -14.97 -2.24 0.59
N GLU A 15 -14.81 -1.57 -0.55
CA GLU A 15 -15.71 -1.63 -1.70
C GLU A 15 -15.27 -2.71 -2.71
N ILE A 16 -13.96 -2.93 -2.84
CA ILE A 16 -13.34 -3.89 -3.76
C ILE A 16 -13.08 -5.19 -3.00
N ILE A 17 -14.08 -6.07 -3.00
CA ILE A 17 -14.03 -7.37 -2.32
C ILE A 17 -13.28 -8.42 -3.15
N ASP A 18 -13.37 -8.33 -4.48
CA ASP A 18 -12.77 -9.28 -5.42
C ASP A 18 -11.89 -8.55 -6.46
N HIS A 19 -10.76 -9.16 -6.80
CA HIS A 19 -9.76 -8.58 -7.71
C HIS A 19 -8.82 -9.67 -8.26
N PRO A 20 -8.16 -9.44 -9.41
CA PRO A 20 -7.31 -10.45 -10.03
C PRO A 20 -5.91 -10.55 -9.40
N PHE A 21 -5.53 -9.63 -8.52
CA PHE A 21 -4.17 -9.53 -8.00
C PHE A 21 -3.83 -10.64 -7.00
N THR A 22 -2.70 -11.30 -7.23
CA THR A 22 -2.11 -12.31 -6.35
C THR A 22 -0.87 -11.79 -5.63
N ASP A 23 -0.10 -10.89 -6.26
CA ASP A 23 1.05 -10.22 -5.68
C ASP A 23 0.58 -9.06 -4.78
N TYR A 24 1.18 -8.99 -3.59
CA TYR A 24 0.95 -7.89 -2.65
C TYR A 24 1.44 -6.55 -3.20
N TRP A 25 2.46 -6.52 -4.06
CA TRP A 25 2.91 -5.28 -4.69
C TRP A 25 1.80 -4.58 -5.48
N ASP A 26 0.99 -5.33 -6.23
CA ASP A 26 -0.09 -4.76 -7.01
C ASP A 26 -1.18 -4.15 -6.10
N ILE A 27 -1.46 -4.81 -4.98
CA ILE A 27 -2.38 -4.30 -3.96
C ILE A 27 -1.77 -3.08 -3.26
N PHE A 28 -0.48 -3.12 -2.95
CA PHE A 28 0.24 -2.03 -2.31
C PHE A 28 0.18 -0.76 -3.17
N ILE A 29 0.46 -0.86 -4.48
CA ILE A 29 0.31 0.27 -5.41
C ILE A 29 -1.10 0.84 -5.36
N LEU A 30 -2.11 -0.03 -5.38
CA LEU A 30 -3.50 0.41 -5.37
C LEU A 30 -3.92 1.09 -4.06
N LYS A 31 -3.21 0.85 -2.95
CA LYS A 31 -3.37 1.54 -1.67
C LYS A 31 -2.54 2.82 -1.52
N HIS A 32 -1.62 3.08 -2.46
CA HIS A 32 -0.61 4.15 -2.42
C HIS A 32 -0.55 4.89 -3.76
N GLN A 33 -1.65 5.51 -4.17
CA GLN A 33 -1.78 6.24 -5.44
C GLN A 33 -1.78 7.77 -5.22
N HIS A 34 -2.27 8.23 -4.08
CA HIS A 34 -2.43 9.65 -3.80
C HIS A 34 -1.07 10.30 -3.57
N PRO A 35 -0.73 11.38 -4.29
CA PRO A 35 0.61 11.99 -4.23
C PRO A 35 0.99 12.43 -2.82
N VAL A 36 0.04 12.94 -2.03
CA VAL A 36 0.29 13.33 -0.64
C VAL A 36 0.53 12.11 0.27
N ASN A 37 -0.18 11.00 0.06
CA ASN A 37 0.09 9.78 0.84
C ASN A 37 1.49 9.25 0.55
N ILE A 38 1.87 9.21 -0.73
CA ILE A 38 3.21 8.84 -1.17
C ILE A 38 4.27 9.76 -0.53
N ALA A 39 4.03 11.08 -0.52
CA ALA A 39 4.93 12.04 0.11
C ALA A 39 5.06 11.81 1.63
N CYS A 40 3.97 11.52 2.34
CA CYS A 40 4.00 11.15 3.75
C CYS A 40 4.87 9.91 4.00
N HIS A 41 4.76 8.89 3.15
CA HIS A 41 5.59 7.69 3.23
C HIS A 41 7.08 7.97 2.98
N VAL A 42 7.39 8.79 1.98
CA VAL A 42 8.77 9.22 1.71
C VAL A 42 9.33 10.03 2.88
N LEU A 43 8.54 10.94 3.46
CA LEU A 43 8.92 11.70 4.65
C LEU A 43 9.15 10.78 5.86
N GLY A 44 8.28 9.77 6.04
CA GLY A 44 8.45 8.74 7.06
C GLY A 44 9.78 8.00 6.89
N LEU A 45 10.16 7.60 5.67
CA LEU A 45 11.45 6.98 5.39
C LEU A 45 12.64 7.89 5.72
N ILE A 46 12.57 9.17 5.35
CA ILE A 46 13.62 10.15 5.67
C ILE A 46 13.78 10.30 7.18
N ILE A 47 12.68 10.43 7.92
CA ILE A 47 12.69 10.51 9.39
C ILE A 47 13.30 9.24 9.98
N PHE A 48 12.90 8.06 9.50
CA PHE A 48 13.37 6.78 10.00
C PHE A 48 14.90 6.63 9.83
N TYR A 49 15.41 6.79 8.61
CA TYR A 49 16.84 6.64 8.34
C TYR A 49 17.67 7.79 8.92
N GLY A 50 17.12 9.01 8.95
CA GLY A 50 17.75 10.15 9.62
C GLY A 50 17.93 9.91 11.12
N LEU A 51 16.90 9.40 11.80
CA LEU A 51 16.99 9.03 13.21
C LEU A 51 17.98 7.89 13.46
N LEU A 52 18.03 6.87 12.61
CA LEU A 52 19.03 5.80 12.72
C LEU A 52 20.46 6.34 12.57
N ALA A 53 20.69 7.23 11.60
CA ALA A 53 21.99 7.89 11.43
C ALA A 53 22.37 8.71 12.66
N LEU A 54 21.42 9.46 13.25
CA LEU A 54 21.65 10.23 14.47
C LEU A 54 21.91 9.35 15.70
N VAL A 55 21.19 8.24 15.85
CA VAL A 55 21.44 7.24 16.91
C VAL A 55 22.89 6.75 16.83
N TRP A 56 23.34 6.42 15.63
CA TRP A 56 24.69 5.93 15.37
C TRP A 56 25.75 7.01 15.65
N GLU A 57 25.59 8.19 15.05
CA GLU A 57 26.57 9.29 15.14
C GLU A 57 26.73 9.78 16.59
N LEU A 58 25.61 9.96 17.30
CA LEU A 58 25.60 10.47 18.67
C LEU A 58 25.77 9.38 19.72
N ASN A 59 25.86 8.10 19.31
CA ASN A 59 25.87 6.92 20.19
C ASN A 59 24.76 6.96 21.26
N ASN A 60 23.59 7.51 20.90
CA ASN A 60 22.50 7.74 21.82
C ASN A 60 21.30 6.87 21.45
N PRO A 61 21.16 5.67 22.05
CA PRO A 61 20.08 4.74 21.72
C PRO A 61 18.69 5.28 22.11
N TRP A 62 18.59 6.28 23.00
CA TRP A 62 17.31 6.88 23.37
C TRP A 62 16.63 7.59 22.19
N LEU A 63 17.40 8.05 21.20
CA LEU A 63 16.86 8.63 19.97
C LEU A 63 16.05 7.61 19.16
N ALA A 64 16.29 6.31 19.35
CA ALA A 64 15.52 5.25 18.69
C ALA A 64 14.05 5.21 19.18
N LEU A 65 13.74 5.78 20.36
CA LEU A 65 12.36 5.96 20.82
C LEU A 65 11.56 6.90 19.91
N GLY A 66 12.22 7.70 19.08
CA GLY A 66 11.58 8.52 18.04
C GLY A 66 11.19 7.74 16.78
N LEU A 67 11.71 6.53 16.55
CA LEU A 67 11.42 5.75 15.34
C LEU A 67 9.91 5.49 15.10
N PRO A 68 9.06 5.25 16.12
CA PRO A 68 7.61 5.16 15.91
C PRO A 68 6.99 6.41 15.27
N LEU A 69 7.58 7.60 15.40
CA LEU A 69 7.08 8.82 14.77
C LEU A 69 7.09 8.69 13.23
N SER A 70 8.08 7.99 12.67
CA SER A 70 8.12 7.73 11.21
C SER A 70 6.90 6.97 10.71
N GLN A 71 6.40 6.01 11.51
CA GLN A 71 5.20 5.23 11.19
C GLN A 71 3.94 6.08 11.30
N ILE A 72 3.85 6.96 12.30
CA ILE A 72 2.71 7.87 12.46
C ILE A 72 2.54 8.75 11.22
N VAL A 73 3.65 9.26 10.65
CA VAL A 73 3.59 10.08 9.43
C VAL A 73 3.05 9.28 8.24
N GLY A 74 3.54 8.05 8.01
CA GLY A 74 3.02 7.17 6.94
C GLY A 74 1.55 6.79 7.12
N LEU A 75 1.14 6.46 8.35
CA LEU A 75 -0.25 6.11 8.69
C LEU A 75 -1.20 7.31 8.57
N ALA A 76 -0.74 8.52 8.90
CA ALA A 76 -1.51 9.75 8.72
C ALA A 76 -1.84 9.96 7.23
N GLY A 77 -0.89 9.69 6.33
CA GLY A 77 -1.11 9.74 4.88
C GLY A 77 -2.30 8.88 4.45
N HIS A 78 -2.36 7.63 4.91
CA HIS A 78 -3.51 6.76 4.65
C HIS A 78 -4.81 7.31 5.25
N TYR A 79 -4.80 7.72 6.52
CA TYR A 79 -6.00 8.17 7.19
C TYR A 79 -6.65 9.39 6.50
N PHE A 80 -5.82 10.35 6.07
CA PHE A 80 -6.30 11.60 5.49
C PHE A 80 -6.55 11.53 3.97
N PHE A 81 -5.74 10.76 3.23
CA PHE A 81 -5.74 10.84 1.76
C PHE A 81 -6.11 9.53 1.06
N GLU A 82 -5.90 8.37 1.68
CA GLU A 82 -6.22 7.07 1.11
C GLU A 82 -6.78 6.12 2.16
N ARG A 83 -8.09 6.25 2.40
CA ARG A 83 -8.88 5.32 3.22
C ARG A 83 -8.91 3.93 2.61
N SER A 84 -7.78 3.26 2.68
CA SER A 84 -7.55 1.89 2.28
C SER A 84 -7.46 1.03 3.54
N HIS A 85 -7.72 -0.26 3.40
CA HIS A 85 -7.58 -1.17 4.53
C HIS A 85 -6.10 -1.33 4.88
N ILE A 86 -5.68 -0.79 6.01
CA ILE A 86 -4.34 -1.03 6.56
C ILE A 86 -4.40 -2.36 7.32
N ASP A 87 -3.62 -3.34 6.88
CA ASP A 87 -3.49 -4.61 7.62
C ASP A 87 -2.71 -4.30 8.91
N LEU A 88 -3.22 -4.75 10.06
CA LEU A 88 -2.53 -4.59 11.35
C LEU A 88 -1.11 -5.17 11.33
N GLN A 89 -0.86 -6.19 10.52
CA GLN A 89 0.49 -6.72 10.34
C GLN A 89 1.39 -5.76 9.57
N ASP A 90 0.86 -5.07 8.56
CA ASP A 90 1.62 -4.10 7.77
C ASP A 90 1.77 -2.76 8.50
N ALA A 91 0.90 -2.46 9.46
CA ALA A 91 1.04 -1.33 10.40
C ALA A 91 2.20 -1.51 11.40
N ILE A 92 2.73 -2.73 11.54
CA ILE A 92 3.86 -3.06 12.41
C ILE A 92 4.99 -3.57 11.51
N PHE A 93 5.79 -2.66 10.94
CA PHE A 93 7.04 -2.92 10.18
C PHE A 93 7.15 -4.35 9.60
N SER A 94 6.22 -4.74 8.73
CA SER A 94 6.27 -6.08 8.14
C SER A 94 7.36 -6.12 7.07
N TRP A 95 8.10 -7.23 6.98
CA TRP A 95 9.13 -7.40 5.95
C TRP A 95 8.60 -7.13 4.53
N ARG A 96 7.36 -7.57 4.26
CA ARG A 96 6.69 -7.38 2.98
C ARG A 96 6.34 -5.91 2.73
N ALA A 97 5.86 -5.19 3.74
CA ALA A 97 5.58 -3.76 3.66
C ALA A 97 6.88 -2.96 3.45
N SER A 98 7.94 -3.27 4.20
CA SER A 98 9.27 -2.65 4.03
C SER A 98 9.84 -2.87 2.63
N TRP A 99 9.74 -4.09 2.08
CA TRP A 99 10.14 -4.39 0.71
C TRP A 99 9.37 -3.54 -0.31
N CYS A 100 8.04 -3.44 -0.16
CA CYS A 100 7.22 -2.64 -1.06
C CYS A 100 7.50 -1.14 -0.93
N LEU A 101 7.77 -0.66 0.28
CA LEU A 101 8.11 0.74 0.53
C LEU A 101 9.46 1.12 -0.11
N GLY A 102 10.46 0.23 -0.01
CA GLY A 102 11.73 0.38 -0.73
C GLY A 102 11.55 0.33 -2.25
N LYS A 103 10.72 -0.59 -2.74
CA LYS A 103 10.37 -0.68 -4.17
C LYS A 103 9.64 0.58 -4.65
N LEU A 104 8.72 1.13 -3.88
CA LEU A 104 8.05 2.41 -4.15
C LEU A 104 9.06 3.53 -4.26
N LEU A 105 9.99 3.66 -3.30
CA LEU A 105 11.03 4.69 -3.35
C LEU A 105 11.87 4.57 -4.62
N TRP A 106 12.32 3.36 -4.94
CA TRP A 106 13.08 3.09 -6.18
C TRP A 106 12.29 3.48 -7.43
N ARG A 107 11.03 3.07 -7.53
CA ARG A 107 10.15 3.37 -8.68
C ARG A 107 9.85 4.86 -8.81
N LEU A 108 9.75 5.59 -7.70
CA LEU A 108 9.64 7.06 -7.70
C LEU A 108 10.90 7.73 -8.22
N LEU A 109 12.09 7.28 -7.77
CA LEU A 109 13.37 7.85 -8.20
C LEU A 109 13.60 7.71 -9.71
N ILE A 110 13.19 6.58 -10.30
CA ILE A 110 13.28 6.37 -11.76
C ILE A 110 12.05 6.91 -12.52
N GLY A 111 11.12 7.59 -11.86
CA GLY A 111 9.95 8.22 -12.46
C GLY A 111 8.86 7.26 -12.99
N LYS A 112 8.92 5.96 -12.66
CA LYS A 112 8.02 4.93 -13.22
C LYS A 112 6.84 4.54 -12.35
N TYR A 113 6.72 5.13 -11.15
CA TYR A 113 5.63 4.78 -10.22
C TYR A 113 4.24 5.19 -10.74
N SER A 114 4.16 6.28 -11.52
CA SER A 114 2.90 6.68 -12.17
C SER A 114 2.40 5.62 -13.16
N ASP A 115 3.30 5.05 -13.97
CA ASP A 115 2.98 3.99 -14.92
C ASP A 115 2.47 2.74 -14.20
N ASP A 116 3.08 2.42 -13.05
CA ASP A 116 2.62 1.30 -12.22
C ASP A 116 1.18 1.50 -11.75
N ILE A 117 0.86 2.69 -11.24
CA ILE A 117 -0.50 3.04 -10.82
C ILE A 117 -1.48 2.89 -11.98
N GLN A 118 -1.16 3.47 -13.14
CA GLN A 118 -2.04 3.41 -14.32
C GLN A 118 -2.29 1.97 -14.77
N GLN A 119 -1.24 1.17 -14.86
CA GLN A 119 -1.33 -0.24 -15.28
C GLN A 119 -2.25 -1.04 -14.35
N ARG A 120 -2.13 -0.88 -13.01
CA ARG A 120 -2.94 -1.65 -12.06
C ARG A 120 -4.38 -1.17 -12.03
N LYS A 121 -4.62 0.14 -12.19
CA LYS A 121 -5.98 0.68 -12.31
C LYS A 121 -6.69 0.14 -13.54
N GLU A 122 -5.99 0.05 -14.67
CA GLU A 122 -6.59 -0.48 -15.90
C GLU A 122 -6.92 -1.97 -15.78
N ILE A 123 -6.00 -2.78 -15.21
CA ILE A 123 -6.27 -4.21 -14.94
C ILE A 123 -7.50 -4.37 -14.03
N LEU A 124 -7.57 -3.59 -12.94
CA LEU A 124 -8.69 -3.66 -12.01
C LEU A 124 -10.01 -3.28 -12.69
N LYS A 125 -10.00 -2.23 -13.49
CA LYS A 125 -11.17 -1.77 -14.25
C LYS A 125 -11.65 -2.83 -15.24
N GLN A 126 -10.75 -3.43 -16.01
CA GLN A 126 -11.08 -4.49 -16.96
C GLN A 126 -11.68 -5.72 -16.26
N TYR A 127 -11.12 -6.11 -15.12
CA TYR A 127 -11.67 -7.19 -14.30
C TYR A 127 -13.09 -6.88 -13.80
N GLN A 128 -13.34 -5.67 -13.30
CA GLN A 128 -14.67 -5.29 -12.83
C GLN A 128 -15.71 -5.25 -13.96
N LEU A 129 -15.30 -4.78 -15.15
CA LEU A 129 -16.17 -4.77 -16.33
C LEU A 129 -16.52 -6.19 -16.80
N SER A 130 -15.53 -7.09 -16.87
CA SER A 130 -15.75 -8.48 -17.28
C SER A 130 -16.60 -9.25 -16.27
N PHE A 131 -16.36 -9.04 -14.98
CA PHE A 131 -17.17 -9.61 -13.90
C PHE A 131 -18.62 -9.16 -14.01
N LYS A 132 -18.87 -7.86 -14.17
CA LYS A 132 -20.22 -7.30 -14.34
C LYS A 132 -20.91 -7.86 -15.59
N ALA A 133 -20.22 -7.96 -16.72
CA ALA A 133 -20.76 -8.54 -17.95
C ALA A 133 -21.17 -10.01 -17.75
N SER A 134 -20.34 -10.80 -17.07
CA SER A 134 -20.61 -12.22 -16.79
C SER A 134 -21.84 -12.41 -15.89
N LEU A 135 -22.07 -11.51 -14.91
CA LEU A 135 -23.25 -11.53 -14.06
C LEU A 135 -24.53 -11.21 -14.84
N ILE A 136 -24.49 -10.19 -15.72
CA ILE A 136 -25.63 -9.83 -16.57
C ILE A 136 -26.00 -10.98 -17.50
N GLN A 137 -25.01 -11.65 -18.08
CA GLN A 137 -25.25 -12.79 -18.97
C GLN A 137 -25.89 -13.97 -18.23
N ARG A 138 -25.44 -14.31 -17.01
CA ARG A 138 -26.09 -15.35 -16.19
C ARG A 138 -27.54 -15.02 -15.86
N ASN A 139 -27.84 -13.78 -15.50
CA ASN A 139 -29.19 -13.36 -15.11
C ASN A 139 -30.18 -13.22 -16.28
N ARG A 140 -29.71 -13.24 -17.54
CA ARG A 140 -30.57 -13.25 -18.74
C ARG A 140 -30.93 -14.64 -19.24
N VAL A 141 -30.29 -15.68 -18.71
CA VAL A 141 -30.48 -17.08 -19.11
C VAL A 141 -31.37 -17.84 -18.10
N CYS A 142 -31.81 -17.16 -17.03
CA CYS A 142 -32.90 -17.58 -16.15
C CYS A 142 -34.14 -16.71 -16.41
#